data_AF-L0AZ16-F1
#
_entry.id   AF-L0AZ16-F1
#
_cell.length_a   1.000
_cell.length_b   1.000
_cell.length_c   1.000
_cell.angle_alpha   90.00
_cell.angle_beta   90.00
_cell.angle_gamma   90.00
#
_symmetry.space_group_name_H-M   'P 1'
#
loop_
_entity.id
_entity.type
_entity.pdbx_description
1 polymer ?
#
loop_
_entity_poly.entity_id
_entity_poly.type
_entity_poly.pdbx_seq_one_letter_code
_entity_poly.pdbx_strand_id
1 'polypeptide(L)'
;MRLFILVPILATIKLCSAGWPCCCGGGNKDDDEGSDVHTRPRGAFRPKKVSPEHSRIYLLSSEDSVGHEGAQSNPQKPIILDLANPDKTNMNIYESDRNKVKYDEYFPNDGFYVSSVVKSGTEIWKAYGEEICTGASMYSKEDSSLLSLTIHSKSGFSVKCFERRDECWYTVGEMRSFLAKLDKMRRSRLFSSSSSGRSSPTLSQ
;
A
#
# COMPACT_ATOMS: atom_id res chain seq x y z
N MET A 1 22.89 17.71 58.20
CA MET A 1 22.56 16.27 58.19
C MET A 1 21.88 15.97 56.86
N ARG A 2 22.45 15.05 56.08
CA ARG A 2 21.91 14.60 54.80
C ARG A 2 20.81 13.57 55.08
N LEU A 3 19.64 13.71 54.45
CA LEU A 3 18.81 12.54 54.18
C LEU A 3 18.14 12.71 52.81
N PHE A 4 18.78 12.10 51.83
CA PHE A 4 18.21 11.74 50.55
C PHE A 4 17.18 10.64 50.79
N ILE A 5 15.94 10.82 50.35
CA ILE A 5 15.01 9.70 50.15
C ILE A 5 14.77 9.60 48.64
N LEU A 6 15.37 8.55 48.09
CA LEU A 6 15.31 8.10 46.72
C LEU A 6 14.06 7.22 46.51
N VAL A 7 13.30 7.50 45.43
CA VAL A 7 12.83 6.52 44.41
C VAL A 7 11.60 5.66 44.84
N PRO A 8 10.78 5.11 43.92
CA PRO A 8 9.93 5.73 42.88
C PRO A 8 8.47 5.16 42.93
N ILE A 9 7.43 5.96 42.62
CA ILE A 9 6.11 5.35 42.34
C ILE A 9 6.10 4.89 40.89
N LEU A 10 6.62 3.67 40.68
CA LEU A 10 6.34 2.87 39.49
C LEU A 10 4.92 2.28 39.59
N ALA A 11 4.31 2.16 38.41
CA ALA A 11 3.13 1.34 38.10
C ALA A 11 1.77 1.85 38.58
N THR A 12 1.07 2.57 37.70
CA THR A 12 0.04 1.96 36.84
C THR A 12 -0.36 2.97 35.76
N ILE A 13 0.51 3.17 34.77
CA ILE A 13 0.03 3.64 33.48
C ILE A 13 -0.81 2.48 32.94
N LYS A 14 -2.12 2.60 33.13
CA LYS A 14 -3.12 1.84 32.40
C LYS A 14 -2.85 2.17 30.94
N LEU A 15 -2.11 1.29 30.26
CA LEU A 15 -2.09 1.20 28.82
C LEU A 15 -3.52 0.91 28.37
N CYS A 16 -4.33 1.95 28.27
CA CYS A 16 -5.42 1.96 27.31
C CYS A 16 -4.74 2.07 25.95
N SER A 17 -4.31 0.91 25.45
CA SER A 17 -4.15 0.67 24.04
C SER A 17 -5.34 1.30 23.34
N ALA A 18 -5.07 2.31 22.52
CA ALA A 18 -6.04 2.85 21.59
C ALA A 18 -6.36 1.74 20.57
N GLY A 19 -7.21 0.80 20.98
CA GLY A 19 -7.99 -0.01 20.08
C GLY A 19 -8.97 0.95 19.43
N TRP A 20 -8.70 1.30 18.17
CA TRP A 20 -9.66 2.05 17.39
C TRP A 20 -10.97 1.23 17.31
N PRO A 21 -12.11 1.86 17.62
CA PRO A 21 -13.40 1.19 17.57
C PRO A 21 -13.87 1.13 16.11
N CYS A 22 -13.76 -0.03 15.49
CA CYS A 22 -14.55 -0.36 14.31
C CYS A 22 -15.65 -1.35 14.76
N CYS A 23 -16.76 -0.79 15.23
CA CYS A 23 -17.98 -1.53 15.51
C CYS A 23 -18.73 -1.81 14.20
N CYS A 24 -18.68 -3.04 13.70
CA CYS A 24 -19.67 -3.77 12.89
C CYS A 24 -19.16 -5.23 12.86
N GLY A 25 -19.76 -6.28 13.43
CA GLY A 25 -21.16 -6.51 13.79
C GLY A 25 -21.90 -7.28 12.70
N GLY A 26 -21.63 -8.59 12.52
CA GLY A 26 -22.50 -9.50 11.74
C GLY A 26 -21.80 -10.70 11.08
N GLY A 27 -22.19 -11.93 11.48
CA GLY A 27 -21.80 -13.22 10.87
C GLY A 27 -22.35 -13.40 9.44
N ASN A 28 -21.97 -14.42 8.65
CA ASN A 28 -21.96 -15.84 8.98
C ASN A 28 -20.83 -16.62 8.27
N LYS A 29 -20.54 -17.79 8.85
CA LYS A 29 -19.80 -18.91 8.28
C LYS A 29 -20.69 -19.66 7.30
N ASP A 30 -20.13 -20.12 6.19
CA ASP A 30 -20.60 -21.31 5.47
C ASP A 30 -19.37 -22.09 4.99
N ASP A 31 -19.26 -23.32 5.48
CA ASP A 31 -18.29 -24.34 5.10
C ASP A 31 -18.85 -25.10 3.89
N ASP A 32 -18.03 -25.42 2.87
CA ASP A 32 -18.34 -26.59 2.03
C ASP A 32 -17.12 -27.16 1.27
N GLU A 33 -17.22 -28.46 1.07
CA GLU A 33 -16.16 -29.46 0.96
C GLU A 33 -15.87 -29.90 -0.49
N GLY A 34 -14.60 -30.21 -0.75
CA GLY A 34 -14.10 -31.26 -1.67
C GLY A 34 -14.63 -31.43 -3.11
N SER A 35 -13.70 -31.41 -4.08
CA SER A 35 -13.36 -32.63 -4.84
C SER A 35 -12.16 -32.45 -5.78
N ASP A 36 -11.32 -33.49 -5.75
CA ASP A 36 -10.10 -33.73 -6.49
C ASP A 36 -10.40 -34.33 -7.89
N VAL A 37 -9.60 -34.02 -8.91
CA VAL A 37 -9.24 -34.96 -10.00
C VAL A 37 -8.04 -34.42 -10.80
N HIS A 38 -7.01 -35.27 -10.82
CA HIS A 38 -5.77 -35.31 -11.60
C HIS A 38 -6.06 -35.32 -13.13
N THR A 39 -5.29 -34.78 -14.10
CA THR A 39 -4.00 -35.31 -14.60
C THR A 39 -3.51 -34.53 -15.87
N ARG A 40 -2.30 -33.93 -15.79
CA ARG A 40 -1.15 -33.89 -16.76
C ARG A 40 -1.14 -33.14 -18.13
N PRO A 41 0.08 -32.84 -18.67
CA PRO A 41 0.38 -31.58 -19.37
C PRO A 41 0.90 -31.71 -20.82
N ARG A 42 0.89 -30.61 -21.58
CA ARG A 42 2.02 -30.03 -22.36
C ARG A 42 1.54 -28.98 -23.37
N GLY A 43 2.24 -27.85 -23.41
CA GLY A 43 2.10 -26.84 -24.46
C GLY A 43 3.03 -25.67 -24.18
N ALA A 44 4.27 -25.76 -24.65
CA ALA A 44 5.29 -24.73 -24.49
C ALA A 44 4.92 -23.46 -25.26
N PHE A 45 4.31 -22.49 -24.58
CA PHE A 45 4.24 -21.11 -25.07
C PHE A 45 5.55 -20.41 -24.71
N ARG A 46 6.34 -20.06 -25.72
CA ARG A 46 7.42 -19.07 -25.58
C ARG A 46 6.77 -17.68 -25.42
N PRO A 47 6.87 -16.99 -24.28
CA PRO A 47 6.46 -15.60 -24.22
C PRO A 47 7.46 -14.76 -25.01
N LYS A 48 6.95 -13.98 -25.97
CA LYS A 48 7.70 -12.92 -26.63
C LYS A 48 8.25 -11.96 -25.57
N LYS A 49 9.54 -11.63 -25.65
CA LYS A 49 10.23 -10.60 -24.86
C LYS A 49 9.36 -9.33 -24.83
N VAL A 50 8.80 -9.02 -23.66
CA VAL A 50 8.29 -7.68 -23.35
C VAL A 50 9.39 -6.95 -22.58
N SER A 51 9.72 -5.76 -23.06
CA SER A 51 10.82 -4.91 -22.60
C SER A 51 10.73 -4.61 -21.10
N PRO A 52 11.80 -4.84 -20.31
CA PRO A 52 11.79 -4.67 -18.86
C PRO A 52 12.32 -3.31 -18.44
N GLU A 53 11.50 -2.27 -18.58
CA GLU A 53 11.79 -0.95 -17.99
C GLU A 53 10.65 -0.61 -17.03
N HIS A 54 10.98 -0.43 -15.74
CA HIS A 54 10.11 0.04 -14.62
C HIS A 54 9.38 -0.99 -13.75
N SER A 55 9.79 -2.27 -13.77
CA SER A 55 9.43 -3.24 -12.70
C SER A 55 10.54 -3.38 -11.65
N ARG A 56 11.53 -2.48 -11.66
CA ARG A 56 12.82 -2.64 -10.97
C ARG A 56 13.00 -1.89 -9.65
N ILE A 57 11.96 -1.20 -9.14
CA ILE A 57 12.08 -0.43 -7.91
C ILE A 57 11.77 -1.29 -6.66
N TYR A 58 11.11 -2.45 -6.80
CA TYR A 58 10.69 -3.27 -5.66
C TYR A 58 11.65 -4.40 -5.26
N LEU A 59 12.81 -4.59 -5.93
CA LEU A 59 13.70 -5.73 -5.67
C LEU A 59 15.22 -5.46 -5.75
N LEU A 60 15.68 -4.20 -5.65
CA LEU A 60 17.12 -3.91 -5.57
C LEU A 60 17.44 -3.00 -4.38
N SER A 61 17.61 -3.61 -3.21
CA SER A 61 18.46 -3.09 -2.16
C SER A 61 19.03 -4.25 -1.35
N SER A 62 19.91 -5.01 -1.98
CA SER A 62 20.86 -5.89 -1.31
C SER A 62 22.05 -6.02 -2.24
N GLU A 63 23.00 -5.10 -2.11
CA GLU A 63 24.41 -5.25 -2.44
C GLU A 63 25.19 -4.21 -1.63
N ASP A 64 26.31 -4.67 -1.09
CA ASP A 64 27.00 -4.19 0.11
C ASP A 64 27.47 -2.72 0.07
N SER A 65 27.15 -1.96 1.12
CA SER A 65 27.81 -0.69 1.40
C SER A 65 28.98 -0.90 2.37
N VAL A 66 30.18 -0.92 1.78
CA VAL A 66 31.45 -0.54 2.43
C VAL A 66 31.26 0.82 3.10
N GLY A 67 31.79 0.96 4.32
CA GLY A 67 31.63 2.15 5.14
C GLY A 67 32.07 3.44 4.46
N HIS A 68 31.31 4.50 4.70
CA HIS A 68 31.84 5.86 4.68
C HIS A 68 31.21 6.72 5.77
N GLU A 69 32.09 7.53 6.32
CA GLU A 69 32.01 8.36 7.49
C GLU A 69 30.98 9.50 7.40
N GLY A 70 30.35 9.80 8.54
CA GLY A 70 29.92 11.14 8.96
C GLY A 70 29.47 12.16 7.92
N ALA A 71 28.41 11.89 7.16
CA ALA A 71 27.69 12.95 6.46
C ALA A 71 26.76 13.66 7.47
N GLN A 72 27.10 14.89 7.86
CA GLN A 72 26.16 15.77 8.56
C GLN A 72 24.94 15.99 7.66
N SER A 73 23.80 15.42 8.04
CA SER A 73 22.54 15.61 7.35
C SER A 73 22.05 17.04 7.57
N ASN A 74 21.79 17.77 6.48
CA ASN A 74 21.02 19.00 6.50
C ASN A 74 19.67 18.71 7.20
N PRO A 75 19.14 19.60 8.07
CA PRO A 75 17.88 19.33 8.77
C PRO A 75 16.75 19.14 7.75
N GLN A 76 16.19 17.93 7.69
CA GLN A 76 15.04 17.67 6.84
C GLN A 76 13.77 18.24 7.47
N LYS A 77 12.85 18.77 6.65
CA LYS A 77 11.59 19.40 7.08
C LYS A 77 10.41 18.45 6.88
N PRO A 78 9.54 18.27 7.88
CA PRO A 78 8.31 17.48 7.72
C PRO A 78 7.30 18.20 6.84
N ILE A 79 6.63 17.45 5.97
CA ILE A 79 5.47 17.91 5.17
C ILE A 79 4.29 16.94 5.31
N ILE A 80 3.08 17.45 5.05
CA ILE A 80 1.86 16.65 4.96
C ILE A 80 1.59 16.38 3.48
N LEU A 81 1.44 15.10 3.12
CA LEU A 81 1.01 14.71 1.79
C LEU A 81 -0.52 14.59 1.77
N ASP A 82 -1.19 15.55 1.14
CA ASP A 82 -2.60 15.40 0.75
C ASP A 82 -2.70 14.75 -0.63
N LEU A 83 -3.16 13.50 -0.67
CA LEU A 83 -3.31 12.73 -1.89
C LEU A 83 -4.42 13.26 -2.82
N ALA A 84 -5.35 14.08 -2.31
CA ALA A 84 -6.38 14.72 -3.11
C ALA A 84 -5.88 16.02 -3.76
N ASN A 85 -4.96 16.73 -3.09
CA ASN A 85 -4.38 17.99 -3.57
C ASN A 85 -2.91 18.13 -3.12
N PRO A 86 -1.97 17.45 -3.79
CA PRO A 86 -0.58 17.42 -3.35
C PRO A 86 0.14 18.74 -3.65
N ASP A 87 0.95 19.22 -2.69
CA ASP A 87 1.80 20.40 -2.86
C ASP A 87 3.04 20.08 -3.71
N LYS A 88 3.02 20.54 -4.97
CA LYS A 88 4.08 20.31 -5.96
C LYS A 88 5.35 21.14 -5.72
N THR A 89 5.35 22.06 -4.76
CA THR A 89 6.54 22.89 -4.49
C THR A 89 7.63 22.12 -3.72
N ASN A 90 7.22 21.19 -2.86
CA ASN A 90 8.10 20.43 -1.96
C ASN A 90 8.16 18.93 -2.32
N MET A 91 7.58 18.55 -3.46
CA MET A 91 7.41 17.16 -3.85
C MET A 91 7.40 17.00 -5.37
N ASN A 92 8.06 15.95 -5.85
CA ASN A 92 7.95 15.47 -7.22
C ASN A 92 6.82 14.43 -7.32
N ILE A 93 6.03 14.54 -8.39
CA ILE A 93 4.88 13.66 -8.63
C ILE A 93 4.99 13.07 -10.03
N TYR A 94 4.92 11.75 -10.11
CA TYR A 94 4.86 11.03 -11.37
C TYR A 94 3.48 10.39 -11.53
N GLU A 95 2.81 10.66 -12.64
CA GLU A 95 1.49 10.10 -12.94
C GLU A 95 1.57 9.24 -14.20
N SER A 96 0.92 8.08 -14.17
CA SER A 96 0.87 7.13 -15.29
C SER A 96 -0.43 6.33 -15.25
N ASP A 97 -0.75 5.62 -16.33
CA ASP A 97 -1.80 4.62 -16.35
C ASP A 97 -1.30 3.32 -16.98
N ARG A 98 -1.69 2.18 -16.41
CA ARG A 98 -1.41 0.85 -16.97
C ARG A 98 -2.60 -0.06 -16.76
N ASN A 99 -3.10 -0.68 -17.83
CA ASN A 99 -4.29 -1.54 -17.78
C ASN A 99 -5.51 -0.85 -17.12
N LYS A 100 -5.68 0.45 -17.38
CA LYS A 100 -6.74 1.30 -16.80
C LYS A 100 -6.68 1.42 -15.28
N VAL A 101 -5.53 1.14 -14.68
CA VAL A 101 -5.19 1.49 -13.30
C VAL A 101 -4.38 2.78 -13.36
N LYS A 102 -4.88 3.85 -12.76
CA LYS A 102 -4.11 5.08 -12.54
C LYS A 102 -3.04 4.79 -11.49
N TYR A 103 -1.85 5.30 -11.73
CA TYR A 103 -0.67 5.14 -10.90
C TYR A 103 -0.04 6.50 -10.64
N ASP A 104 0.01 6.91 -9.38
CA ASP A 104 0.65 8.16 -8.95
C ASP A 104 1.76 7.84 -7.94
N GLU A 105 2.96 8.35 -8.18
CA GLU A 105 4.09 8.29 -7.23
C GLU A 105 4.41 9.68 -6.70
N TYR A 106 4.75 9.73 -5.42
CA TYR A 106 5.00 10.94 -4.67
C TYR A 106 6.35 10.82 -3.98
N PHE A 107 7.29 11.71 -4.31
CA PHE A 107 8.62 11.74 -3.72
C PHE A 107 8.90 13.15 -3.18
N PRO A 108 9.09 13.33 -1.86
CA PRO A 108 9.53 14.60 -1.31
C PRO A 108 10.83 15.06 -1.98
N ASN A 109 10.93 16.37 -2.22
CA ASN A 109 12.18 16.96 -2.70
C ASN A 109 13.27 16.86 -1.62
N ASP A 110 14.53 17.01 -2.02
CA ASP A 110 15.66 17.01 -1.09
C ASP A 110 15.45 18.01 0.05
N GLY A 111 15.73 17.57 1.28
CA GLY A 111 15.50 18.36 2.48
C GLY A 111 14.07 18.31 3.03
N PHE A 112 13.18 17.51 2.44
CA PHE A 112 11.83 17.26 2.95
C PHE A 112 11.57 15.78 3.19
N TYR A 113 10.62 15.47 4.08
CA TYR A 113 10.05 14.13 4.25
C TYR A 113 8.57 14.21 4.61
N VAL A 114 7.81 13.17 4.27
CA VAL A 114 6.40 13.10 4.64
C VAL A 114 6.25 12.62 6.09
N SER A 115 5.55 13.39 6.92
CA SER A 115 5.25 13.06 8.31
C SER A 115 3.79 12.64 8.53
N SER A 116 2.90 12.96 7.59
CA SER A 116 1.51 12.49 7.58
C SER A 116 0.99 12.40 6.14
N VAL A 117 0.13 11.42 5.90
CA VAL A 117 -0.55 11.21 4.62
C VAL A 117 -2.05 11.28 4.87
N VAL A 118 -2.70 12.20 4.17
CA VAL A 118 -4.13 12.44 4.24
C VAL A 118 -4.76 12.29 2.86
N LYS A 119 -6.06 12.02 2.81
CA LYS A 119 -6.85 12.14 1.58
C LYS A 119 -8.22 12.68 1.93
N SER A 120 -8.60 13.79 1.28
CA SER A 120 -9.92 14.42 1.50
C SER A 120 -10.19 14.68 3.00
N GLY A 121 -9.17 15.13 3.73
CA GLY A 121 -9.26 15.41 5.18
C GLY A 121 -9.17 14.19 6.11
N THR A 122 -9.20 12.96 5.60
CA THR A 122 -9.02 11.75 6.41
C THR A 122 -7.54 11.39 6.51
N GLU A 123 -7.02 11.27 7.74
CA GLU A 123 -5.65 10.79 7.99
C GLU A 123 -5.57 9.29 7.72
N ILE A 124 -4.70 8.90 6.78
CA ILE A 124 -4.43 7.50 6.43
C ILE A 124 -3.25 6.97 7.23
N TRP A 125 -2.23 7.82 7.40
CA TRP A 125 -1.02 7.47 8.11
C TRP A 125 -0.39 8.72 8.75
N LYS A 126 0.22 8.53 9.91
CA LYS A 126 1.03 9.53 10.60
C LYS A 126 2.30 8.87 11.11
N ALA A 127 3.42 9.58 10.97
CA ALA A 127 4.69 9.18 11.53
C ALA A 127 4.59 9.02 13.05
N TYR A 128 5.19 7.96 13.57
CA TYR A 128 5.40 7.77 15.00
C TYR A 128 6.89 7.78 15.34
N GLY A 129 7.28 8.58 16.34
CA GLY A 129 8.68 8.71 16.75
C GLY A 129 9.55 9.28 15.63
N GLU A 130 10.48 8.47 15.14
CA GLU A 130 11.46 8.83 14.12
C GLU A 130 11.16 8.21 12.76
N GLU A 131 9.91 7.77 12.55
CA GLU A 131 9.45 7.38 11.23
C GLU A 131 9.42 8.59 10.28
N ILE A 132 9.98 8.42 9.10
CA ILE A 132 9.85 9.34 7.98
C ILE A 132 9.35 8.57 6.76
N CYS A 133 8.50 9.19 5.95
CA CYS A 133 8.08 8.63 4.67
C CYS A 133 8.81 9.35 3.53
N THR A 134 9.52 8.57 2.71
CA THR A 134 10.36 9.06 1.59
C THR A 134 9.73 8.80 0.23
N GLY A 135 8.61 8.08 0.19
CA GLY A 135 7.89 7.80 -1.04
C GLY A 135 6.51 7.25 -0.77
N ALA A 136 5.55 7.62 -1.62
CA ALA A 136 4.22 7.01 -1.63
C ALA A 136 3.83 6.63 -3.06
N SER A 137 3.10 5.53 -3.20
CA SER A 137 2.55 5.08 -4.48
C SER A 137 1.07 4.78 -4.35
N MET A 138 0.25 5.47 -5.12
CA MET A 138 -1.21 5.32 -5.18
C MET A 138 -1.61 4.58 -6.44
N TYR A 139 -2.48 3.59 -6.30
CA TYR A 139 -3.10 2.88 -7.40
C TYR A 139 -4.61 3.05 -7.29
N SER A 140 -5.27 3.45 -8.37
CA SER A 140 -6.72 3.59 -8.38
C SER A 140 -7.35 3.08 -9.67
N LYS A 141 -8.52 2.46 -9.52
CA LYS A 141 -9.36 2.01 -10.63
C LYS A 141 -10.80 1.94 -10.14
N GLU A 142 -11.67 2.71 -10.78
CA GLU A 142 -13.07 2.84 -10.35
C GLU A 142 -13.10 3.18 -8.84
N ASP A 143 -13.82 2.41 -8.03
CA ASP A 143 -13.97 2.67 -6.59
C ASP A 143 -12.85 2.03 -5.74
N SER A 144 -11.95 1.26 -6.34
CA SER A 144 -10.84 0.60 -5.64
C SER A 144 -9.61 1.50 -5.58
N SER A 145 -8.99 1.61 -4.40
CA SER A 145 -7.70 2.30 -4.23
C SER A 145 -6.76 1.50 -3.33
N LEU A 146 -5.47 1.52 -3.68
CA LEU A 146 -4.38 0.92 -2.91
C LEU A 146 -3.27 1.95 -2.74
N LEU A 147 -2.63 1.99 -1.57
CA LEU A 147 -1.54 2.89 -1.24
C LEU A 147 -0.39 2.11 -0.61
N SER A 148 0.85 2.35 -1.05
CA SER A 148 2.05 1.90 -0.35
C SER A 148 2.90 3.11 0.07
N LEU A 149 3.44 3.08 1.28
CA LEU A 149 4.33 4.10 1.84
C LEU A 149 5.70 3.49 2.14
N THR A 150 6.75 4.13 1.65
CA THR A 150 8.13 3.78 1.94
C THR A 150 8.59 4.49 3.21
N ILE A 151 8.79 3.74 4.29
CA ILE A 151 9.06 4.26 5.64
C ILE A 151 10.51 3.95 6.04
N HIS A 152 11.23 4.97 6.48
CA HIS A 152 12.51 4.83 7.16
C HIS A 152 12.38 5.20 8.63
N SER A 153 13.12 4.50 9.48
CA SER A 153 13.11 4.69 10.93
C SER A 153 14.45 4.25 11.52
N LYS A 154 14.64 4.41 12.83
CA LYS A 154 15.76 3.80 13.56
C LYS A 154 15.86 2.28 13.41
N SER A 155 14.72 1.59 13.29
CA SER A 155 14.67 0.14 13.05
C SER A 155 14.99 -0.24 11.60
N GLY A 156 15.22 0.73 10.73
CA GLY A 156 15.52 0.53 9.32
C GLY A 156 14.33 0.82 8.41
N PHE A 157 14.36 0.18 7.25
CA PHE A 157 13.41 0.33 6.16
C PHE A 157 12.18 -0.57 6.34
N SER A 158 11.00 -0.05 6.03
CA SER A 158 9.77 -0.82 5.97
C SER A 158 8.80 -0.24 4.94
N VAL A 159 7.80 -1.02 4.53
CA VAL A 159 6.72 -0.54 3.68
C VAL A 159 5.38 -0.73 4.39
N LYS A 160 4.58 0.33 4.48
CA LYS A 160 3.21 0.27 5.00
C LYS A 160 2.24 0.28 3.83
N CYS A 161 1.34 -0.69 3.79
CA CYS A 161 0.37 -0.84 2.70
C CYS A 161 -1.04 -0.60 3.22
N PHE A 162 -1.88 0.03 2.40
CA PHE A 162 -3.26 0.36 2.72
C PHE A 162 -4.19 0.05 1.55
N GLU A 163 -5.41 -0.32 1.86
CA GLU A 163 -6.50 -0.44 0.91
C GLU A 163 -7.68 0.45 1.31
N ARG A 164 -8.33 1.05 0.32
CA ARG A 164 -9.59 1.75 0.53
C ARG A 164 -10.76 0.79 0.34
N ARG A 165 -11.64 0.68 1.33
CA ARG A 165 -12.91 -0.05 1.29
C ARG A 165 -13.98 0.81 1.94
N ASP A 166 -15.12 1.02 1.26
CA ASP A 166 -16.26 1.78 1.77
C ASP A 166 -15.83 3.11 2.40
N GLU A 167 -15.08 3.89 1.62
CA GLU A 167 -14.50 5.20 1.99
C GLU A 167 -13.42 5.19 3.08
N CYS A 168 -13.25 4.09 3.81
CA CYS A 168 -12.26 3.92 4.86
C CYS A 168 -10.96 3.29 4.36
N TRP A 169 -9.85 3.60 5.04
CA TRP A 169 -8.54 3.04 4.75
C TRP A 169 -8.18 1.97 5.79
N TYR A 170 -7.70 0.83 5.29
CA TYR A 170 -7.32 -0.32 6.12
C TYR A 170 -5.89 -0.72 5.80
N THR A 171 -5.10 -0.99 6.85
CA THR A 171 -3.77 -1.54 6.69
C THR A 171 -3.82 -2.93 6.07
N VAL A 172 -3.00 -3.17 5.05
CA VAL A 172 -2.74 -4.48 4.48
C VAL A 172 -1.41 -4.98 5.06
N GLY A 173 -1.48 -5.96 5.97
CA GLY A 173 -0.32 -6.38 6.77
C GLY A 173 0.82 -7.00 5.98
N GLU A 174 0.52 -7.65 4.85
CA GLU A 174 1.53 -8.32 4.03
C GLU A 174 1.64 -7.71 2.62
N MET A 175 2.88 -7.44 2.19
CA MET A 175 3.18 -6.98 0.83
C MET A 175 2.60 -7.92 -0.24
N ARG A 176 2.64 -9.25 -0.01
CA ARG A 176 2.06 -10.23 -0.93
C ARG A 176 0.56 -10.02 -1.12
N SER A 177 -0.17 -9.75 -0.05
CA SER A 177 -1.61 -9.47 -0.09
C SER A 177 -1.91 -8.18 -0.86
N PHE A 178 -1.08 -7.16 -0.68
CA PHE A 178 -1.16 -5.91 -1.43
C PHE A 178 -0.96 -6.13 -2.94
N LEU A 179 0.10 -6.84 -3.32
CA LEU A 179 0.39 -7.16 -4.72
C LEU A 179 -0.71 -8.01 -5.38
N ALA A 180 -1.28 -8.96 -4.65
CA ALA A 180 -2.41 -9.76 -5.13
C ALA A 180 -3.65 -8.90 -5.42
N LYS A 181 -3.96 -7.93 -4.55
CA LYS A 181 -5.06 -6.97 -4.76
C LYS A 181 -4.78 -6.07 -5.97
N LEU A 182 -3.55 -5.60 -6.13
CA LEU A 182 -3.15 -4.78 -7.29
C LEU A 182 -3.25 -5.57 -8.60
N ASP A 183 -2.83 -6.84 -8.61
CA ASP A 183 -2.97 -7.72 -9.77
C ASP A 183 -4.45 -7.99 -10.10
N LYS A 184 -5.30 -8.25 -9.09
CA LYS A 184 -6.75 -8.36 -9.26
C LYS A 184 -7.35 -7.08 -9.86
N MET A 185 -6.95 -5.91 -9.37
CA MET A 185 -7.36 -4.61 -9.89
C MET A 185 -7.00 -4.45 -11.38
N ARG A 186 -5.81 -4.90 -11.80
CA ARG A 186 -5.38 -4.88 -13.20
C ARG A 186 -6.21 -5.83 -14.09
N ARG A 187 -6.61 -6.98 -13.56
CA ARG A 187 -7.33 -8.03 -14.32
C ARG A 187 -8.85 -7.86 -14.39
N SER A 188 -9.47 -7.02 -13.56
CA SER A 188 -10.94 -6.93 -13.39
C SER A 188 -11.78 -6.49 -14.61
N ARG A 189 -11.21 -6.40 -15.83
CA ARG A 189 -11.93 -6.02 -17.06
C ARG A 189 -11.82 -7.02 -18.21
N LEU A 190 -11.58 -8.31 -17.94
CA LEU A 190 -11.57 -9.35 -18.99
C LEU A 190 -12.88 -10.13 -19.15
N PHE A 191 -13.92 -9.85 -18.36
CA PHE A 191 -15.15 -10.68 -18.34
C PHE A 191 -16.48 -9.92 -18.57
N SER A 192 -16.47 -8.73 -19.18
CA SER A 192 -17.70 -7.97 -19.44
C SER A 192 -18.14 -7.95 -20.91
N SER A 193 -17.81 -8.96 -21.72
CA SER A 193 -18.33 -9.04 -23.09
C SER A 193 -18.44 -10.47 -23.64
N SER A 194 -19.44 -11.22 -23.18
CA SER A 194 -20.06 -12.30 -23.99
C SER A 194 -21.38 -12.79 -23.37
N SER A 195 -22.41 -11.95 -23.38
CA SER A 195 -23.80 -12.43 -23.33
C SER A 195 -24.69 -11.56 -24.22
N SER A 196 -24.22 -11.33 -25.45
CA SER A 196 -25.07 -10.82 -26.52
C SER A 196 -25.86 -11.98 -27.14
N GLY A 197 -27.18 -11.91 -26.97
CA GLY A 197 -28.10 -12.23 -28.06
C GLY A 197 -28.58 -13.66 -28.15
N ARG A 198 -29.64 -13.96 -27.40
CA ARG A 198 -30.62 -14.98 -27.74
C ARG A 198 -31.44 -14.49 -28.94
N SER A 199 -31.41 -15.22 -30.04
CA SER A 199 -32.48 -15.18 -31.05
C SER A 199 -32.66 -16.58 -31.62
N SER A 200 -33.67 -17.27 -31.10
CA SER A 200 -34.21 -18.51 -31.69
C SER A 200 -35.02 -18.13 -32.94
N PRO A 201 -34.84 -18.80 -34.08
CA PRO A 201 -35.76 -18.65 -35.20
C PRO A 201 -37.04 -19.42 -34.90
N THR A 202 -38.17 -18.71 -34.87
CA THR A 202 -39.50 -19.30 -34.80
C THR A 202 -39.85 -19.95 -36.13
N LEU A 203 -40.33 -21.18 -36.02
CA LEU A 203 -40.92 -22.03 -37.05
C LEU A 203 -42.00 -21.30 -37.88
N SER A 204 -41.99 -21.47 -39.20
CA SER A 204 -43.15 -21.19 -40.07
C SER A 204 -43.46 -22.45 -40.87
N GLN A 205 -44.73 -22.85 -40.84
CA GLN A 205 -45.32 -23.97 -41.57
C GLN A 205 -45.44 -23.70 -43.06
#